data_AF-A0A3E1BPP9-F1
#
_entry.id   AF-A0A3E1BPP9-F1
#
_cell.length_a   1.000
_cell.length_b   1.000
_cell.length_c   1.000
_cell.angle_alpha   90.00
_cell.angle_beta   90.00
_cell.angle_gamma   90.00
#
_symmetry.space_group_name_H-M   'P 1'
#
loop_
_entity.id
_entity.type
_entity.pdbx_description
1 polymer ?
#
loop_
_entity_poly.entity_id
_entity_poly.type
_entity_poly.pdbx_seq_one_letter_code
_entity_poly.pdbx_strand_id
1 'polypeptide(L)'
;MSAEPEWTERADKRGLDPLGMQNAGVALYQSLVPGISNVTLRIRYYGYYCWVSDTYARNKASTDFSEWRSWVRRAEALFALVASYHGGEGGVGGVEWADRRLSLEEPEIDFAEAASIDPNVARYLRQSLGVFGGAYYSQMVEVGLFVEGDHGIQRASNGLGVATAAAFREAIGEEVEAILIECIQSAK
;
A
#
# COMPACT_ATOMS: atom_id res chain seq x y z
N MET A 1 40.62 -9.03 23.98
CA MET A 1 39.43 -9.89 23.95
C MET A 1 38.71 -9.52 22.66
N SER A 2 38.81 -10.36 21.62
CA SER A 2 38.17 -10.09 20.32
C SER A 2 36.69 -10.39 20.49
N ALA A 3 35.82 -9.39 20.31
CA ALA A 3 34.38 -9.57 20.34
C ALA A 3 33.90 -10.07 18.98
N GLU A 4 34.37 -11.26 18.60
CA GLU A 4 33.94 -11.89 17.37
C GLU A 4 32.59 -12.60 17.60
N PRO A 5 31.63 -12.44 16.68
CA PRO A 5 30.34 -13.10 16.81
C PRO A 5 30.50 -14.63 16.70
N GLU A 6 30.09 -15.34 17.75
CA GLU A 6 30.09 -16.80 17.80
C GLU A 6 28.68 -17.37 17.62
N TRP A 7 28.56 -18.38 16.76
CA TRP A 7 27.32 -19.13 16.55
C TRP A 7 27.16 -20.16 17.67
N THR A 8 26.26 -19.91 18.63
CA THR A 8 26.13 -20.76 19.83
C THR A 8 25.02 -21.79 19.70
N GLU A 9 23.78 -21.37 19.41
CA GLU A 9 22.62 -22.25 19.42
C GLU A 9 21.60 -21.87 18.35
N ARG A 10 20.97 -22.89 17.75
CA ARG A 10 19.90 -22.70 16.76
C ARG A 10 18.59 -22.35 17.48
N ALA A 11 18.19 -21.08 17.41
CA ALA A 11 16.86 -20.64 17.84
C ALA A 11 15.86 -20.71 16.69
N ASP A 12 14.73 -21.41 16.89
CA ASP A 12 13.59 -21.37 15.96
C ASP A 12 12.85 -20.02 16.11
N LYS A 13 13.41 -18.97 15.54
CA LYS A 13 12.71 -17.68 15.37
C LYS A 13 11.88 -17.72 14.10
N ARG A 14 10.57 -17.59 14.23
CA ARG A 14 9.66 -17.33 13.11
C ARG A 14 9.79 -15.86 12.68
N GLY A 15 10.67 -15.61 11.73
CA GLY A 15 10.90 -14.32 11.07
C GLY A 15 11.79 -14.52 9.85
N LEU A 16 11.63 -13.70 8.81
CA LEU A 16 12.38 -13.85 7.55
C LEU A 16 13.90 -13.60 7.71
N ASP A 17 14.32 -12.92 8.79
CA ASP A 17 15.71 -12.56 9.06
C ASP A 17 16.11 -12.78 10.53
N PRO A 18 16.31 -14.02 10.98
CA PRO A 18 16.65 -14.33 12.37
C PRO A 18 18.05 -13.81 12.78
N LEU A 19 18.91 -13.50 11.80
CA LEU A 19 20.30 -13.07 11.99
C LEU A 19 20.51 -11.57 11.80
N GLY A 20 19.49 -10.83 11.38
CA GLY A 20 19.61 -9.40 11.05
C GLY A 20 20.45 -9.11 9.80
N MET A 21 20.88 -10.17 9.08
CA MET A 21 21.77 -10.05 7.92
C MET A 21 21.03 -9.60 6.68
N GLN A 22 19.75 -9.96 6.52
CA GLN A 22 18.93 -9.40 5.44
C GLN A 22 18.72 -7.91 5.66
N ASN A 23 18.48 -7.45 6.88
CA ASN A 23 18.30 -6.03 7.17
C ASN A 23 19.53 -5.19 6.79
N ALA A 24 20.75 -5.70 7.06
CA ALA A 24 21.98 -5.04 6.62
C ALA A 24 22.09 -5.00 5.09
N GLY A 25 21.75 -6.10 4.40
CA GLY A 25 21.71 -6.15 2.94
C GLY A 25 20.66 -5.22 2.32
N VAL A 26 19.48 -5.13 2.93
CA VAL A 26 18.40 -4.22 2.53
C VAL A 26 18.82 -2.76 2.75
N ALA A 27 19.43 -2.43 3.88
CA ALA A 27 19.92 -1.08 4.17
C ALA A 27 21.03 -0.64 3.20
N LEU A 28 21.99 -1.53 2.90
CA LEU A 28 23.04 -1.26 1.92
C LEU A 28 22.44 -1.09 0.51
N TYR A 29 21.52 -1.95 0.12
CA TYR A 29 20.84 -1.85 -1.16
C TYR A 29 20.03 -0.54 -1.30
N GLN A 30 19.31 -0.15 -0.24
CA GLN A 30 18.61 1.14 -0.19
C GLN A 30 19.57 2.32 -0.28
N SER A 31 20.77 2.24 0.31
CA SER A 31 21.76 3.32 0.17
C SER A 31 22.31 3.45 -1.26
N LEU A 32 22.35 2.35 -2.01
CA LEU A 32 22.85 2.31 -3.39
C LEU A 32 21.77 2.67 -4.41
N VAL A 33 20.53 2.26 -4.14
CA VAL A 33 19.38 2.51 -5.00
C VAL A 33 18.18 2.98 -4.14
N PRO A 34 18.21 4.24 -3.67
CA PRO A 34 17.15 4.82 -2.84
C PRO A 34 15.77 4.63 -3.46
N GLY A 35 14.81 4.20 -2.65
CA GLY A 35 13.45 3.88 -3.12
C GLY A 35 13.29 2.64 -4.01
N ILE A 36 14.33 1.82 -4.19
CA ILE A 36 14.20 0.48 -4.78
C ILE A 36 14.48 -0.56 -3.68
N SER A 37 13.52 -1.44 -3.41
CA SER A 37 13.68 -2.59 -2.50
C SER A 37 13.56 -3.91 -3.25
N ASN A 38 14.38 -4.90 -2.88
CA ASN A 38 14.34 -6.25 -3.42
C ASN A 38 13.47 -7.22 -2.59
N VAL A 39 12.81 -6.71 -1.54
CA VAL A 39 12.07 -7.52 -0.55
C VAL A 39 10.81 -8.16 -1.15
N THR A 40 10.43 -7.80 -2.37
CA THR A 40 9.17 -8.27 -2.94
C THR A 40 9.21 -8.39 -4.45
N LEU A 41 8.79 -9.55 -4.97
CA LEU A 41 8.31 -9.74 -6.35
C LEU A 41 7.02 -8.94 -6.65
N ARG A 42 6.80 -7.83 -5.94
CA ARG A 42 5.55 -7.05 -5.96
C ARG A 42 5.66 -5.94 -6.99
N ILE A 43 4.56 -5.70 -7.70
CA ILE A 43 4.35 -4.49 -8.48
C ILE A 43 4.57 -3.27 -7.56
N ARG A 44 5.35 -2.27 -8.01
CA ARG A 44 5.51 -1.01 -7.28
C ARG A 44 4.35 -0.08 -7.62
N TYR A 45 3.40 0.03 -6.71
CA TYR A 45 2.20 0.86 -6.86
C TYR A 45 2.47 2.37 -6.67
N TYR A 46 3.65 2.88 -7.07
CA TYR A 46 4.01 4.28 -6.83
C TYR A 46 3.09 5.24 -7.57
N GLY A 47 2.79 4.99 -8.85
CA GLY A 47 1.83 5.80 -9.59
C GLY A 47 0.42 5.71 -9.00
N TYR A 48 0.01 4.51 -8.60
CA TYR A 48 -1.29 4.30 -7.96
C TYR A 48 -1.43 5.08 -6.65
N TYR A 49 -0.46 5.01 -5.72
CA TYR A 49 -0.56 5.75 -4.46
C TYR A 49 -0.47 7.27 -4.65
N CYS A 50 0.34 7.74 -5.61
CA CYS A 50 0.34 9.15 -5.99
C CYS A 50 -1.06 9.58 -6.46
N TRP A 51 -1.69 8.77 -7.31
CA TRP A 51 -3.06 9.00 -7.75
C TRP A 51 -4.08 8.94 -6.60
N VAL A 52 -4.02 7.95 -5.70
CA VAL A 52 -4.91 7.86 -4.53
C VAL A 52 -4.84 9.12 -3.67
N SER A 53 -3.63 9.65 -3.44
CA SER A 53 -3.40 10.88 -2.67
C SER A 53 -3.90 12.14 -3.38
N ASP A 54 -3.54 12.31 -4.66
CA ASP A 54 -3.98 13.45 -5.49
C ASP A 54 -5.50 13.48 -5.65
N THR A 55 -6.13 12.33 -5.87
CA THR A 55 -7.58 12.17 -5.99
C THR A 55 -8.31 12.45 -4.68
N TYR A 56 -7.76 12.04 -3.53
CA TYR A 56 -8.30 12.41 -2.21
C TYR A 56 -8.31 13.93 -2.03
N ALA A 57 -7.19 14.59 -2.36
CA ALA A 57 -7.06 16.04 -2.26
C ALA A 57 -8.05 16.78 -3.16
N ARG A 58 -8.33 16.27 -4.37
CA ARG A 58 -9.25 16.88 -5.34
C ARG A 58 -10.74 16.67 -5.01
N ASN A 59 -11.11 15.50 -4.48
CA ASN A 59 -12.52 15.12 -4.32
C ASN A 59 -13.07 15.31 -2.90
N LYS A 60 -12.23 15.12 -1.87
CA LYS A 60 -12.66 15.18 -0.46
C LYS A 60 -12.16 16.43 0.26
N ALA A 61 -10.94 16.90 -0.06
CA ALA A 61 -10.29 18.06 0.54
C ALA A 61 -10.33 18.12 2.08
N SER A 62 -10.52 16.98 2.74
CA SER A 62 -10.66 16.87 4.20
C SER A 62 -9.30 16.72 4.86
N THR A 63 -9.10 17.44 5.95
CA THR A 63 -7.91 17.37 6.79
C THR A 63 -8.02 16.33 7.91
N ASP A 64 -9.08 15.51 7.91
CA ASP A 64 -9.26 14.43 8.87
C ASP A 64 -8.41 13.21 8.47
N PHE A 65 -7.44 12.86 9.31
CA PHE A 65 -6.57 11.70 9.12
C PHE A 65 -7.35 10.37 9.09
N SER A 66 -8.46 10.27 9.82
CA SER A 66 -9.30 9.07 9.84
C SER A 66 -9.99 8.83 8.50
N GLU A 67 -10.45 9.91 7.84
CA GLU A 67 -11.02 9.87 6.50
C GLU A 67 -9.96 9.53 5.46
N TRP A 68 -8.77 10.13 5.54
CA TRP A 68 -7.62 9.79 4.71
C TRP A 68 -7.27 8.30 4.84
N ARG A 69 -7.18 7.80 6.07
CA ARG A 69 -6.88 6.39 6.33
C ARG A 69 -7.95 5.47 5.74
N SER A 70 -9.23 5.80 5.88
CA SER A 70 -10.31 5.02 5.28
C SER A 70 -10.22 5.02 3.76
N TRP A 71 -9.94 6.18 3.16
CA TRP A 71 -9.75 6.34 1.72
C TRP A 71 -8.65 5.44 1.17
N VAL A 72 -7.45 5.50 1.73
CA VAL A 72 -6.31 4.66 1.31
C VAL A 72 -6.64 3.17 1.45
N ARG A 73 -7.25 2.77 2.56
CA ARG A 73 -7.59 1.37 2.81
C ARG A 73 -8.64 0.83 1.86
N ARG A 74 -9.66 1.63 1.52
CA ARG A 74 -10.67 1.30 0.51
C ARG A 74 -10.05 1.17 -0.87
N ALA A 75 -9.16 2.09 -1.24
CA ALA A 75 -8.42 2.02 -2.48
C ALA A 75 -7.58 0.73 -2.58
N GLU A 76 -6.89 0.32 -1.51
CA GLU A 76 -6.13 -0.95 -1.50
C GLU A 76 -7.03 -2.19 -1.60
N ALA A 77 -8.14 -2.22 -0.85
CA ALA A 77 -9.08 -3.34 -0.89
C ALA A 77 -9.70 -3.51 -2.28
N LEU A 78 -10.12 -2.40 -2.91
CA LEU A 78 -10.63 -2.41 -4.29
C LEU A 78 -9.56 -2.91 -5.28
N PHE A 79 -8.33 -2.42 -5.15
CA PHE A 79 -7.23 -2.85 -6.01
C PHE A 79 -6.96 -4.35 -5.89
N ALA A 80 -7.04 -4.91 -4.67
CA ALA A 80 -6.90 -6.34 -4.44
C ALA A 80 -8.04 -7.15 -5.07
N LEU A 81 -9.28 -6.67 -5.00
CA LEU A 81 -10.44 -7.31 -5.64
C LEU A 81 -10.29 -7.33 -7.17
N VAL A 82 -9.93 -6.20 -7.77
CA VAL A 82 -9.74 -6.10 -9.23
C VAL A 82 -8.61 -7.02 -9.70
N ALA A 83 -7.49 -7.04 -8.99
CA ALA A 83 -6.35 -7.89 -9.33
C ALA A 83 -6.68 -9.39 -9.19
N SER A 84 -7.38 -9.77 -8.11
CA SER A 84 -7.82 -11.15 -7.89
C SER A 84 -8.85 -11.59 -8.93
N TYR A 85 -9.79 -10.71 -9.30
CA TYR A 85 -10.80 -10.98 -10.33
C TYR A 85 -10.19 -11.20 -11.72
N HIS A 86 -9.21 -10.39 -12.12
CA HIS A 86 -8.47 -10.61 -13.35
C HIS A 86 -7.68 -11.93 -13.33
N GLY A 87 -7.15 -12.30 -12.15
CA GLY A 87 -6.37 -13.50 -11.95
C GLY A 87 -4.92 -13.36 -12.41
N GLY A 88 -4.06 -14.26 -11.91
CA GLY A 88 -2.66 -14.38 -12.32
C GLY A 88 -1.65 -13.46 -11.62
N GLU A 89 -2.11 -12.52 -10.79
CA GLU A 89 -1.26 -11.50 -10.18
C GLU A 89 -0.89 -11.84 -8.73
N GLY A 90 0.39 -12.17 -8.51
CA GLY A 90 0.97 -12.34 -7.17
C GLY A 90 1.47 -11.01 -6.59
N GLY A 91 1.51 -10.90 -5.25
CA GLY A 91 2.17 -9.76 -4.61
C GLY A 91 1.30 -8.49 -4.47
N VAL A 92 -0.01 -8.61 -4.62
CA VAL A 92 -0.95 -7.55 -4.27
C VAL A 92 -1.27 -7.61 -2.78
N GLY A 93 -1.23 -6.45 -2.10
CA GLY A 93 -1.62 -6.35 -0.71
C GLY A 93 -3.08 -6.73 -0.51
N GLY A 94 -3.39 -7.69 0.36
CA GLY A 94 -4.77 -8.14 0.59
C GLY A 94 -5.31 -9.13 -0.44
N VAL A 95 -4.48 -9.65 -1.37
CA VAL A 95 -4.92 -10.60 -2.41
C VAL A 95 -5.56 -11.85 -1.83
N GLU A 96 -5.01 -12.42 -0.75
CA GLU A 96 -5.60 -13.61 -0.11
C GLU A 96 -7.00 -13.35 0.45
N TRP A 97 -7.26 -12.12 0.93
CA TRP A 97 -8.61 -11.73 1.35
C TRP A 97 -9.53 -11.59 0.14
N ALA A 98 -9.06 -10.96 -0.94
CA ALA A 98 -9.82 -10.80 -2.17
C ALA A 98 -10.18 -12.14 -2.82
N ASP A 99 -9.25 -13.09 -2.90
CA ASP A 99 -9.48 -14.45 -3.43
C ASP A 99 -10.61 -15.14 -2.65
N ARG A 100 -10.55 -15.09 -1.31
CA ARG A 100 -11.61 -15.65 -0.45
C ARG A 100 -12.93 -14.92 -0.66
N ARG A 101 -12.90 -13.59 -0.75
CA ARG A 101 -14.10 -12.76 -0.91
C ARG A 101 -14.81 -13.01 -2.24
N LEU A 102 -14.07 -13.19 -3.33
CA LEU A 102 -14.60 -13.50 -4.66
C LEU A 102 -15.13 -14.93 -4.76
N SER A 103 -14.55 -15.87 -4.00
CA SER A 103 -15.05 -17.26 -3.97
C SER A 103 -16.46 -17.42 -3.38
N LEU A 104 -17.00 -16.37 -2.74
CA LEU A 104 -18.38 -16.34 -2.26
C LEU A 104 -19.40 -16.07 -3.39
N GLU A 105 -18.94 -15.67 -4.58
CA GLU A 105 -19.76 -15.41 -5.78
C GLU A 105 -20.93 -14.43 -5.53
N GLU A 106 -20.73 -13.45 -4.64
CA GLU A 106 -21.74 -12.45 -4.33
C GLU A 106 -21.90 -11.44 -5.48
N PRO A 107 -23.13 -11.02 -5.82
CA PRO A 107 -23.39 -10.09 -6.92
C PRO A 107 -22.87 -8.68 -6.65
N GLU A 108 -22.75 -8.30 -5.38
CA GLU A 108 -22.21 -7.03 -4.92
C GLU A 108 -21.26 -7.31 -3.74
N ILE A 109 -20.12 -6.64 -3.74
CA ILE A 109 -19.08 -6.81 -2.72
C ILE A 109 -18.97 -5.51 -1.97
N ASP A 110 -19.50 -5.46 -0.74
CA ASP A 110 -19.03 -4.46 0.19
C ASP A 110 -17.65 -4.85 0.76
N PHE A 111 -16.74 -3.88 0.72
CA PHE A 111 -15.39 -3.98 1.23
C PHE A 111 -15.07 -2.87 2.25
N ALA A 112 -16.05 -2.05 2.67
CA ALA A 112 -15.85 -1.01 3.66
C ALA A 112 -15.48 -1.61 5.03
N GLU A 113 -16.17 -2.67 5.44
CA GLU A 113 -15.86 -3.38 6.69
C GLU A 113 -14.42 -3.94 6.67
N ALA A 114 -14.04 -4.59 5.57
CA ALA A 114 -12.70 -5.13 5.38
C ALA A 114 -11.62 -4.03 5.34
N ALA A 115 -11.95 -2.87 4.77
CA ALA A 115 -11.11 -1.68 4.74
C ALA A 115 -11.10 -0.89 6.06
N SER A 116 -11.87 -1.29 7.07
CA SER A 116 -11.86 -0.63 8.37
C SER A 116 -10.57 -0.93 9.17
N ILE A 117 -10.42 -0.27 10.30
CA ILE A 117 -9.38 -0.57 11.30
C ILE A 117 -9.91 -1.35 12.51
N ASP A 118 -11.18 -1.75 12.50
CA ASP A 118 -11.79 -2.48 13.61
C ASP A 118 -11.08 -3.85 13.77
N PRO A 119 -10.50 -4.16 14.94
CA PRO A 119 -9.86 -5.45 15.16
C PRO A 119 -10.85 -6.63 15.16
N ASN A 120 -12.15 -6.38 15.31
CA ASN A 120 -13.19 -7.42 15.40
C ASN A 120 -13.70 -7.90 14.05
N VAL A 121 -13.32 -7.24 12.95
CA VAL A 121 -13.79 -7.58 11.60
C VAL A 121 -12.69 -8.22 10.76
N ALA A 122 -13.10 -8.96 9.74
CA ALA A 122 -12.20 -9.62 8.79
C ALA A 122 -11.57 -8.61 7.82
N ARG A 123 -10.53 -7.91 8.28
CA ARG A 123 -9.83 -6.88 7.50
C ARG A 123 -9.02 -7.48 6.34
N TYR A 124 -8.95 -6.75 5.22
CA TYR A 124 -8.07 -7.13 4.10
C TYR A 124 -6.59 -7.14 4.52
N LEU A 125 -6.23 -6.25 5.46
CA LEU A 125 -4.88 -6.15 6.01
C LEU A 125 -4.89 -5.56 7.44
N ARG A 126 -3.96 -6.00 8.29
CA ARG A 126 -3.87 -5.61 9.71
C ARG A 126 -3.27 -4.21 9.96
N GLN A 127 -2.32 -3.78 9.13
CA GLN A 127 -1.60 -2.50 9.28
C GLN A 127 -2.57 -1.32 9.12
N SER A 128 -2.47 -0.31 9.99
CA SER A 128 -3.45 0.79 10.04
C SER A 128 -3.53 1.64 8.78
N LEU A 129 -2.40 1.88 8.10
CA LEU A 129 -2.33 2.57 6.80
C LEU A 129 -2.12 1.60 5.63
N GLY A 130 -2.48 0.33 5.81
CA GLY A 130 -2.38 -0.63 4.72
C GLY A 130 -0.94 -0.97 4.34
N VAL A 131 -0.75 -1.42 3.10
CA VAL A 131 0.58 -1.66 2.54
C VAL A 131 1.29 -0.35 2.25
N PHE A 132 0.54 0.70 1.88
CA PHE A 132 1.02 2.06 1.68
C PHE A 132 1.91 2.51 2.85
N GLY A 133 1.36 2.55 4.07
CA GLY A 133 2.12 2.99 5.24
C GLY A 133 3.19 1.99 5.68
N GLY A 134 2.94 0.68 5.50
CA GLY A 134 3.83 -0.38 5.99
C GLY A 134 5.05 -0.65 5.11
N ALA A 135 4.99 -0.38 3.82
CA ALA A 135 6.02 -0.79 2.86
C ALA A 135 6.41 0.25 1.82
N TYR A 136 5.56 1.23 1.51
CA TYR A 136 5.80 2.15 0.38
C TYR A 136 6.07 3.60 0.79
N TYR A 137 5.39 4.12 1.83
CA TYR A 137 5.43 5.56 2.14
C TYR A 137 6.84 6.11 2.34
N SER A 138 7.68 5.46 3.16
CA SER A 138 9.04 5.92 3.42
C SER A 138 9.91 5.96 2.15
N GLN A 139 9.79 4.94 1.30
CA GLN A 139 10.49 4.89 0.01
C GLN A 139 10.00 6.00 -0.92
N MET A 140 8.69 6.26 -0.95
CA MET A 140 8.09 7.30 -1.78
C MET A 140 8.48 8.70 -1.32
N VAL A 141 8.70 8.91 -0.02
CA VAL A 141 9.30 10.15 0.51
C VAL A 141 10.75 10.27 0.06
N GLU A 142 11.54 9.20 0.16
CA GLU A 142 12.95 9.18 -0.24
C GLU A 142 13.17 9.55 -1.71
N VAL A 143 12.29 9.09 -2.61
CA VAL A 143 12.35 9.43 -4.04
C VAL A 143 11.63 10.73 -4.41
N GLY A 144 11.10 11.47 -3.42
CA GLY A 144 10.44 12.76 -3.64
C GLY A 144 9.02 12.68 -4.23
N LEU A 145 8.39 11.51 -4.22
CA LEU A 145 6.99 11.33 -4.66
C LEU A 145 5.99 11.77 -3.59
N PHE A 146 6.35 11.63 -2.32
CA PHE A 146 5.50 11.98 -1.19
C PHE A 146 6.18 12.95 -0.24
N VAL A 147 5.37 13.69 0.50
CA VAL A 147 5.77 14.49 1.65
C VAL A 147 4.80 14.24 2.79
N GLU A 148 5.27 14.45 4.01
CA GLU A 148 4.37 14.55 5.15
C GLU A 148 3.59 15.85 5.02
N GLY A 149 2.27 15.74 4.84
CA GLY A 149 1.37 16.87 4.83
C GLY A 149 0.91 17.24 6.24
N ASP A 150 0.13 18.32 6.33
CA ASP A 150 -0.48 18.74 7.58
C ASP A 150 -1.39 17.65 8.16
N HIS A 151 -1.60 17.69 9.48
CA HIS A 151 -2.49 16.78 10.20
C HIS A 151 -2.13 15.28 10.05
N GLY A 152 -0.87 14.98 9.69
CA GLY A 152 -0.37 13.61 9.52
C GLY A 152 -0.85 12.93 8.22
N ILE A 153 -1.41 13.68 7.27
CA ILE A 153 -1.85 13.15 5.97
C ILE A 153 -0.67 13.06 5.02
N GLN A 154 -0.42 11.87 4.47
CA GLN A 154 0.62 11.67 3.47
C GLN A 154 0.15 12.20 2.12
N ARG A 155 0.86 13.21 1.59
CA ARG A 155 0.48 13.90 0.36
C ARG A 155 1.48 13.60 -0.76
N ALA A 156 0.97 13.33 -1.96
CA ALA A 156 1.78 13.40 -3.17
C ALA A 156 2.45 14.78 -3.28
N SER A 157 3.75 14.81 -3.56
CA SER A 157 4.50 16.06 -3.67
C SER A 157 4.01 16.89 -4.87
N ASN A 158 3.98 18.22 -4.74
CA ASN A 158 3.45 19.13 -5.77
C ASN A 158 4.20 19.04 -7.12
N GLY A 159 5.43 18.49 -7.13
CA GLY A 159 6.20 18.25 -8.34
C GLY A 159 6.03 16.82 -8.84
N LEU A 160 6.96 15.96 -8.46
CA LEU A 160 7.05 14.59 -8.98
C LEU A 160 5.83 13.73 -8.61
N GLY A 161 5.29 13.86 -7.40
CA GLY A 161 4.12 13.11 -6.95
C GLY A 161 2.89 13.40 -7.80
N VAL A 162 2.52 14.67 -7.96
CA VAL A 162 1.37 15.08 -8.78
C VAL A 162 1.57 14.73 -10.26
N ALA A 163 2.80 14.88 -10.79
CA ALA A 163 3.11 14.46 -12.16
C ALA A 163 2.91 12.95 -12.36
N THR A 164 3.34 12.14 -11.37
CA THR A 164 3.17 10.68 -11.40
C THR A 164 1.69 10.29 -11.27
N ALA A 165 0.93 11.00 -10.44
CA ALA A 165 -0.53 10.83 -10.34
C ALA A 165 -1.23 11.15 -11.67
N ALA A 166 -0.81 12.21 -12.36
CA ALA A 166 -1.33 12.58 -13.66
C ALA A 166 -1.01 11.53 -14.74
N ALA A 167 0.21 10.99 -14.75
CA ALA A 167 0.58 9.91 -15.67
C ALA A 167 -0.24 8.64 -15.42
N PHE A 168 -0.51 8.29 -14.16
CA PHE A 168 -1.39 7.16 -13.84
C PHE A 168 -2.81 7.39 -14.34
N ARG A 169 -3.36 8.60 -14.10
CA ARG A 169 -4.68 9.01 -14.58
C ARG A 169 -4.81 8.91 -16.11
N GLU A 170 -3.82 9.43 -16.83
CA GLU A 170 -3.77 9.34 -18.28
C GLU A 170 -3.74 7.88 -18.77
N ALA A 171 -2.98 7.01 -18.08
CA ALA A 171 -2.85 5.62 -18.46
C ALA A 171 -4.14 4.80 -18.29
N ILE A 172 -4.96 5.09 -17.28
CA ILE A 172 -6.24 4.38 -17.05
C ILE A 172 -7.41 4.98 -17.83
N GLY A 173 -7.33 6.26 -18.21
CA GLY A 173 -8.40 6.98 -18.89
C GLY A 173 -9.52 7.43 -17.96
N GLU A 174 -10.32 8.41 -18.43
CA GLU A 174 -11.34 9.10 -17.62
C GLU A 174 -12.47 8.17 -17.13
N GLU A 175 -12.91 7.22 -17.96
CA GLU A 175 -14.00 6.30 -17.62
C GLU A 175 -13.61 5.39 -16.45
N VAL A 176 -12.42 4.78 -16.51
CA VAL A 176 -11.91 3.91 -15.45
C VAL A 176 -11.62 4.72 -14.19
N GLU A 177 -11.05 5.93 -14.33
CA GLU A 177 -10.83 6.81 -13.18
C GLU A 177 -12.14 7.11 -12.44
N ALA A 178 -13.20 7.46 -13.17
CA ALA A 178 -14.51 7.77 -12.58
C ALA A 178 -15.08 6.57 -11.81
N ILE A 179 -15.03 5.37 -12.40
CA ILE A 179 -15.50 4.13 -11.76
C ILE A 179 -14.70 3.84 -10.49
N LEU A 180 -13.37 3.95 -10.53
CA LEU A 180 -12.54 3.71 -9.35
C LEU A 180 -12.86 4.69 -8.21
N ILE A 181 -13.02 5.98 -8.52
CA ILE A 181 -13.37 7.01 -7.54
C ILE A 181 -14.73 6.71 -6.92
N GLU A 182 -15.72 6.39 -7.76
CA GLU A 182 -17.07 6.05 -7.32
C GLU A 182 -17.05 4.86 -6.36
N CYS A 183 -16.38 3.75 -6.73
CA CYS A 183 -16.28 2.57 -5.87
C CYS A 183 -15.61 2.87 -4.52
N ILE A 184 -14.54 3.68 -4.49
CA ILE A 184 -13.85 4.04 -3.24
C ILE A 184 -14.77 4.90 -2.34
N GLN A 185 -15.54 5.81 -2.93
CA GLN A 185 -16.49 6.66 -2.20
C GLN A 185 -17.70 5.88 -1.69
N SER A 186 -18.25 4.99 -2.53
CA SER A 186 -19.52 4.31 -2.31
C SER A 186 -19.43 3.03 -1.49
N ALA A 187 -18.22 2.53 -1.19
CA ALA A 187 -18.02 1.38 -0.29
C ALA A 187 -18.79 1.59 1.04
N LYS A 188 -19.63 0.62 1.42
CA LYS A 188 -20.66 0.73 2.46
C LYS A 188 -20.77 -0.50 3.35
#